data_AF-A0A7V7TUZ9-F1
#
_entry.id   AF-A0A7V7TUZ9-F1
#
_cell.length_a   1.000
_cell.length_b   1.000
_cell.length_c   1.000
_cell.angle_alpha   90.00
_cell.angle_beta   90.00
_cell.angle_gamma   90.00
#
_symmetry.space_group_name_H-M   'P 1'
#
loop_
_entity.id
_entity.type
_entity.pdbx_description
1 polymer ?
#
loop_
_entity_poly.entity_id
_entity_poly.type
_entity_poly.pdbx_seq_one_letter_code
_entity_poly.pdbx_strand_id
1 'polypeptide(L)'
;MTAAERLRRSFARLGLRDVAFGAGDAPPAGRPAILIRADHVFDQRLVEALAKSPETALATSGGEIVAVHTADAAAALAGEGRLVVPPGCAVKTPVELAGSYNNKLRKREEPFLLPLTRENLAAIRDRTFGASYKGVTDFITKHVWPPPAKLVTGWCASAGITPNQVTLLSLALVILSFWLFWHGYFGLGLLSAWMMTFLDTVDGKLARVTMTFSKAGDALDHGIDLVHPPFWWWAWIVGLPAVGLPLAHPGLVTAVVVGGYVAQRIEEGVFIKAFGIEMHIWRPFDSWFRGITARRNPNLLILTVLTLVGRPDWGMLLVAAWTALCFLVHLAQIVQAASATRQGPIRSWLQA
;
A
#
# COMPACT_ATOMS: atom_id res chain seq x y z
N MET A 1 16.27 -0.80 14.15
CA MET A 1 16.98 -1.17 12.90
C MET A 1 18.01 -0.09 12.60
N THR A 2 19.27 -0.45 12.35
CA THR A 2 20.33 0.51 11.99
C THR A 2 20.20 0.93 10.52
N ALA A 3 20.82 2.05 10.13
CA ALA A 3 20.85 2.51 8.75
C ALA A 3 21.53 1.51 7.81
N ALA A 4 22.63 0.92 8.27
CA ALA A 4 23.35 -0.12 7.57
C ALA A 4 22.46 -1.35 7.28
N GLU A 5 21.73 -1.82 8.29
CA GLU A 5 20.82 -2.95 8.13
C GLU A 5 19.66 -2.62 7.17
N ARG A 6 19.14 -1.39 7.21
CA ARG A 6 18.13 -0.92 6.25
C ARG A 6 18.65 -0.93 4.81
N LEU A 7 19.87 -0.44 4.59
CA LEU A 7 20.50 -0.44 3.26
C LEU A 7 20.78 -1.87 2.78
N ARG A 8 21.31 -2.76 3.62
CA ARG A 8 21.47 -4.19 3.29
C ARG A 8 20.17 -4.79 2.79
N ARG A 9 19.07 -4.61 3.52
CA ARG A 9 17.75 -5.12 3.12
C ARG A 9 17.26 -4.49 1.81
N SER A 10 17.52 -3.20 1.61
CA SER A 10 17.13 -2.48 0.39
C SER A 10 17.86 -3.03 -0.86
N PHE A 11 19.16 -3.28 -0.76
CA PHE A 11 19.98 -3.87 -1.81
C PHE A 11 19.68 -5.36 -2.05
N ALA A 12 19.46 -6.13 -0.99
CA ALA A 12 19.11 -7.55 -1.10
C ALA A 12 17.81 -7.76 -1.92
N ARG A 13 16.85 -6.82 -1.85
CA ARG A 13 15.63 -6.84 -2.68
C ARG A 13 15.91 -6.67 -4.18
N LEU A 14 17.02 -6.02 -4.53
CA LEU A 14 17.49 -5.85 -5.90
C LEU A 14 18.35 -7.03 -6.38
N GLY A 15 18.57 -8.05 -5.54
CA GLY A 15 19.50 -9.14 -5.82
C GLY A 15 20.96 -8.78 -5.55
N LEU A 16 21.24 -7.57 -5.07
CA LEU A 16 22.59 -7.09 -4.75
C LEU A 16 22.93 -7.51 -3.31
N ARG A 17 23.68 -8.62 -3.18
CA ARG A 17 24.01 -9.24 -1.89
C ARG A 17 25.44 -8.98 -1.42
N ASP A 18 26.30 -8.53 -2.33
CA ASP A 18 27.69 -8.16 -2.07
C ASP A 18 27.72 -6.73 -1.50
N VAL A 19 27.42 -6.60 -0.19
CA VAL A 19 27.28 -5.30 0.50
C VAL A 19 28.26 -5.22 1.67
N ALA A 20 29.26 -4.33 1.54
CA ALA A 20 30.22 -4.00 2.59
C ALA A 20 29.87 -2.65 3.27
N PHE A 21 30.31 -2.48 4.52
CA PHE A 21 30.18 -1.23 5.28
C PHE A 21 31.52 -0.84 5.87
N GLY A 22 31.79 0.47 5.92
CA GLY A 22 33.04 1.04 6.42
C GLY A 22 33.99 1.42 5.29
N ALA A 23 35.09 2.10 5.65
CA ALA A 23 36.16 2.51 4.74
C ALA A 23 37.07 1.32 4.38
N GLY A 24 36.47 0.18 4.01
CA GLY A 24 37.20 -0.97 3.46
C GLY A 24 37.55 -0.73 1.99
N ASP A 25 38.55 -1.45 1.50
CA ASP A 25 39.14 -1.33 0.16
C ASP A 25 38.07 -1.10 -0.92
N ALA A 26 38.31 -0.10 -1.77
CA ALA A 26 37.46 0.16 -2.92
C ALA A 26 37.25 -1.15 -3.69
N PRO A 27 36.03 -1.42 -4.20
CA PRO A 27 35.79 -2.60 -5.01
C PRO A 27 36.79 -2.64 -6.17
N PRO A 28 37.20 -3.85 -6.63
CA PRO A 28 38.22 -4.00 -7.65
C PRO A 28 37.98 -3.09 -8.86
N ALA A 29 39.03 -2.45 -9.35
CA ALA A 29 38.95 -1.50 -10.46
C ALA A 29 38.25 -2.12 -11.68
N GLY A 30 37.33 -1.36 -12.29
CA GLY A 30 36.55 -1.79 -13.45
C GLY A 30 35.30 -2.61 -13.15
N ARG A 31 35.01 -2.92 -11.86
CA ARG A 31 33.74 -3.50 -11.46
C ARG A 31 32.74 -2.41 -11.07
N PRO A 32 31.58 -2.30 -11.76
CA PRO A 32 30.54 -1.36 -11.37
C PRO A 32 30.13 -1.53 -9.91
N ALA A 33 30.10 -0.43 -9.18
CA ALA A 33 29.78 -0.39 -7.77
C ALA A 33 28.77 0.73 -7.49
N ILE A 34 27.97 0.51 -6.44
CA ILE A 34 27.05 1.51 -5.91
C ILE A 34 27.56 1.90 -4.52
N LEU A 35 28.03 3.13 -4.40
CA LEU A 35 28.48 3.73 -3.16
C LEU A 35 27.34 4.55 -2.58
N ILE A 36 26.96 4.30 -1.33
CA ILE A 36 25.88 5.02 -0.64
C ILE A 36 26.35 5.43 0.75
N ARG A 37 26.09 6.68 1.12
CA ARG A 37 26.33 7.15 2.48
C ARG A 37 25.30 6.60 3.47
N ALA A 38 25.79 5.92 4.50
CA ALA A 38 24.95 5.30 5.53
C ALA A 38 24.37 6.30 6.56
N ASP A 39 24.83 7.55 6.55
CA ASP A 39 24.30 8.64 7.38
C ASP A 39 23.10 9.35 6.74
N HIS A 40 22.60 8.83 5.62
CA HIS A 40 21.38 9.29 4.96
C HIS A 40 20.35 8.17 4.88
N VAL A 41 19.08 8.58 4.92
CA VAL A 41 17.93 7.70 4.71
C VAL A 41 17.37 7.94 3.33
N PHE A 42 17.32 6.87 2.54
CA PHE A 42 16.83 6.86 1.17
C PHE A 42 15.43 6.24 1.10
N ASP A 43 14.58 6.84 0.27
CA ASP A 43 13.41 6.16 -0.28
C ASP A 43 13.87 4.95 -1.12
N GLN A 44 13.18 3.82 -0.99
CA GLN A 44 13.49 2.60 -1.75
C GLN A 44 13.51 2.86 -3.27
N ARG A 45 12.67 3.77 -3.77
CA ARG A 45 12.63 4.14 -5.20
C ARG A 45 13.94 4.73 -5.70
N LEU A 46 14.65 5.48 -4.85
CA LEU A 46 15.95 6.06 -5.20
C LEU A 46 17.00 4.98 -5.33
N VAL A 47 17.02 4.01 -4.41
CA VAL A 47 17.95 2.87 -4.47
C VAL A 47 17.68 2.03 -5.73
N GLU A 48 16.41 1.77 -6.06
CA GLU A 48 16.02 1.04 -7.27
C GLU A 48 16.37 1.78 -8.56
N ALA A 49 16.16 3.09 -8.61
CA ALA A 49 16.47 3.92 -9.78
C ALA A 49 17.99 4.08 -9.98
N LEU A 50 18.73 4.27 -8.89
CA LEU A 50 20.19 4.37 -8.92
C LEU A 50 20.83 3.07 -9.43
N ALA A 51 20.36 1.92 -8.93
CA ALA A 51 20.87 0.62 -9.37
C ALA A 51 20.67 0.34 -10.87
N LYS A 52 19.72 1.02 -11.52
CA LYS A 52 19.44 0.91 -12.96
C LYS A 52 20.08 2.01 -13.80
N SER A 53 20.73 2.98 -13.15
CA SER A 53 21.32 4.16 -13.80
C SER A 53 22.84 4.15 -13.60
N PRO A 54 23.61 3.44 -14.45
CA PRO A 54 25.07 3.50 -14.39
C PRO A 54 25.56 4.93 -14.68
N GLU A 55 26.77 5.23 -14.21
CA GLU A 55 27.42 6.55 -14.32
C GLU A 55 26.51 7.69 -13.86
N THR A 56 25.95 7.55 -12.67
CA THR A 56 25.05 8.53 -12.08
C THR A 56 25.42 8.82 -10.63
N ALA A 57 25.47 10.11 -10.28
CA ALA A 57 25.63 10.60 -8.91
C ALA A 57 24.32 11.23 -8.42
N LEU A 58 23.90 10.86 -7.22
CA LEU A 58 22.71 11.41 -6.56
C LEU A 58 23.11 12.51 -5.58
N ALA A 59 22.61 13.71 -5.82
CA ALA A 59 22.81 14.88 -4.97
C ALA A 59 21.59 15.16 -4.08
N THR A 60 21.82 15.70 -2.88
CA THR A 60 20.78 16.33 -2.06
C THR A 60 20.35 17.65 -2.68
N SER A 61 19.26 18.26 -2.18
CA SER A 61 18.88 19.63 -2.54
C SER A 61 19.95 20.67 -2.19
N GLY A 62 20.83 20.37 -1.22
CA GLY A 62 21.98 21.19 -0.86
C GLY A 62 23.23 20.96 -1.72
N GLY A 63 23.15 20.11 -2.75
CA GLY A 63 24.26 19.79 -3.66
C GLY A 63 25.25 18.76 -3.13
N GLU A 64 25.01 18.17 -1.97
CA GLU A 64 25.88 17.14 -1.40
C GLU A 64 25.67 15.79 -2.10
N ILE A 65 26.76 15.14 -2.53
CA ILE A 65 26.69 13.81 -3.14
C ILE A 65 26.58 12.75 -2.05
N VAL A 66 25.50 11.96 -2.14
CA VAL A 66 25.14 10.97 -1.12
C VAL A 66 25.12 9.54 -1.65
N ALA A 67 25.08 9.38 -2.96
CA ALA A 67 25.23 8.08 -3.60
C ALA A 67 25.79 8.21 -5.02
N VAL A 68 26.53 7.21 -5.48
CA VAL A 68 27.13 7.13 -6.82
C VAL A 68 27.03 5.70 -7.34
N HIS A 69 26.65 5.53 -8.60
CA HIS A 69 26.76 4.27 -9.33
C HIS A 69 27.76 4.46 -10.47
N THR A 70 28.92 3.81 -10.38
CA THR A 70 30.03 3.99 -11.33
C THR A 70 30.91 2.75 -11.42
N ALA A 71 31.64 2.60 -12.52
CA ALA A 71 32.76 1.66 -12.63
C ALA A 71 34.06 2.16 -11.94
N ASP A 72 34.16 3.46 -11.63
CA ASP A 72 35.31 4.07 -10.97
C ASP A 72 35.00 4.44 -9.51
N ALA A 73 34.87 3.42 -8.67
CA ALA A 73 34.58 3.60 -7.26
C ALA A 73 35.70 4.35 -6.50
N ALA A 74 36.94 4.26 -6.98
CA ALA A 74 38.07 4.96 -6.39
C ALA A 74 37.94 6.48 -6.56
N ALA A 75 37.58 6.94 -7.76
CA ALA A 75 37.34 8.37 -8.00
C ALA A 75 36.18 8.91 -7.15
N ALA A 76 35.12 8.12 -6.95
CA ALA A 76 34.00 8.52 -6.09
C ALA A 76 34.40 8.65 -4.61
N LEU A 77 35.38 7.87 -4.15
CA LEU A 77 35.88 7.85 -2.76
C LEU A 77 37.07 8.80 -2.53
N ALA A 78 37.50 9.55 -3.54
CA ALA A 78 38.65 10.46 -3.44
C ALA A 78 38.42 11.64 -2.47
N GLY A 79 37.17 11.95 -2.11
CA GLY A 79 36.84 12.97 -1.13
C GLY A 79 37.01 12.47 0.30
N GLU A 80 37.71 13.24 1.14
CA GLU A 80 37.90 12.93 2.57
C GLU A 80 36.55 12.82 3.30
N GLY A 81 36.05 11.59 3.44
CA GLY A 81 34.77 11.30 4.09
C GLY A 81 33.53 11.77 3.30
N ARG A 82 33.69 12.18 2.04
CA ARG A 82 32.60 12.63 1.16
C ARG A 82 32.68 11.94 -0.19
N LEU A 83 31.53 11.62 -0.76
CA LEU A 83 31.49 11.16 -2.14
C LEU A 83 31.72 12.35 -3.07
N VAL A 84 32.50 12.11 -4.11
CA VAL A 84 32.74 13.06 -5.20
C VAL A 84 32.13 12.49 -6.47
N VAL A 85 31.79 13.36 -7.43
CA VAL A 85 31.27 12.93 -8.73
C VAL A 85 32.45 12.42 -9.57
N PRO A 86 32.47 11.13 -9.96
CA PRO A 86 33.48 10.61 -10.88
C PRO A 86 33.36 11.25 -12.27
N PRO A 87 34.45 11.31 -13.05
CA PRO A 87 34.39 11.72 -14.44
C PRO A 87 33.36 10.89 -15.23
N GLY A 88 32.52 11.55 -16.01
CA GLY A 88 31.48 10.88 -16.83
C GLY A 88 30.17 10.57 -16.10
N CYS A 89 30.11 10.75 -14.78
CA CYS A 89 28.86 10.59 -14.03
C CYS A 89 27.94 11.82 -14.20
N ALA A 90 26.67 11.58 -14.52
CA ALA A 90 25.63 12.62 -14.50
C ALA A 90 25.12 12.85 -13.08
N VAL A 91 25.06 14.10 -12.64
CA VAL A 91 24.45 14.46 -11.35
C VAL A 91 22.95 14.57 -11.51
N LYS A 92 22.20 13.90 -10.63
CA LYS A 92 20.73 13.95 -10.58
C LYS A 92 20.24 14.26 -9.18
N THR A 93 19.17 15.02 -9.10
CA THR A 93 18.36 15.20 -7.88
C THR A 93 17.45 13.99 -7.65
N PRO A 94 16.84 13.83 -6.45
CA PRO A 94 15.91 12.73 -6.19
C PRO A 94 14.73 12.68 -7.17
N VAL A 95 14.21 13.84 -7.59
CA VAL A 95 13.08 13.95 -8.51
C VAL A 95 13.49 13.57 -9.93
N GLU A 96 14.66 14.01 -10.39
CA GLU A 96 15.17 13.64 -11.73
C GLU A 96 15.52 12.16 -11.83
N LEU A 97 15.98 11.54 -10.73
CA LEU A 97 16.38 10.15 -10.72
C LEU A 97 15.19 9.19 -10.66
N ALA A 98 14.22 9.43 -9.77
CA ALA A 98 13.14 8.47 -9.49
C ALA A 98 11.73 8.98 -9.82
N GLY A 99 11.58 10.25 -10.22
CA GLY A 99 10.29 10.89 -10.48
C GLY A 99 9.45 11.14 -9.24
N SER A 100 8.40 11.94 -9.37
CA SER A 100 7.46 12.29 -8.28
C SER A 100 6.24 11.36 -8.17
N TYR A 101 6.04 10.46 -9.15
CA TYR A 101 4.87 9.59 -9.23
C TYR A 101 5.17 8.18 -8.70
N ASN A 102 4.43 7.75 -7.68
CA ASN A 102 4.50 6.37 -7.19
C ASN A 102 3.27 5.59 -7.64
N ASN A 103 3.42 4.82 -8.72
CA ASN A 103 2.31 4.03 -9.29
C ASN A 103 1.79 2.98 -8.28
N LYS A 104 2.69 2.30 -7.55
CA LYS A 104 2.31 1.27 -6.56
C LYS A 104 1.52 1.82 -5.38
N LEU A 105 1.81 3.06 -4.97
CA LEU A 105 1.12 3.72 -3.86
C LEU A 105 0.02 4.68 -4.32
N ARG A 106 -0.22 4.83 -5.63
CA ARG A 106 -1.27 5.70 -6.19
C ARG A 106 -1.19 7.12 -5.62
N LYS A 107 0.02 7.67 -5.54
CA LYS A 107 0.28 8.96 -4.89
C LYS A 107 1.40 9.71 -5.63
N ARG A 108 1.27 11.04 -5.67
CA ARG A 108 2.36 11.96 -6.01
C ARG A 108 3.09 12.33 -4.72
N GLU A 109 4.34 11.90 -4.63
CA GLU A 109 5.21 12.21 -3.50
C GLU A 109 6.67 12.15 -3.94
N GLU A 110 7.37 13.26 -3.75
CA GLU A 110 8.80 13.34 -3.99
C GLU A 110 9.55 12.28 -3.17
N PRO A 111 10.48 11.53 -3.80
CA PRO A 111 11.32 10.60 -3.09
C PRO A 111 12.08 11.34 -2.00
N PHE A 112 11.99 10.85 -0.76
CA PHE A 112 12.68 11.50 0.34
C PHE A 112 14.13 11.01 0.43
N LEU A 113 15.00 11.96 0.67
CA LEU A 113 16.42 11.79 0.94
C LEU A 113 16.74 12.68 2.13
N LEU A 114 16.95 12.10 3.30
CA LEU A 114 17.04 12.86 4.57
C LEU A 114 18.30 12.47 5.35
N PRO A 115 19.03 13.44 5.93
CA PRO A 115 20.18 13.14 6.78
C PRO A 115 19.72 12.50 8.10
N LEU A 116 20.35 11.40 8.47
CA LEU A 116 20.06 10.62 9.67
C LEU A 116 20.79 11.21 10.88
N THR A 117 20.20 12.24 11.48
CA THR A 117 20.66 12.82 12.76
C THR A 117 19.71 12.45 13.89
N ARG A 118 20.16 12.55 15.16
CA ARG A 118 19.31 12.25 16.32
C ARG A 118 18.08 13.17 16.36
N GLU A 119 18.25 14.41 15.95
CA GLU A 119 17.24 15.46 15.91
C GLU A 119 16.17 15.14 14.86
N ASN A 120 16.57 14.61 13.70
CA ASN A 120 15.66 14.32 12.58
C ASN A 120 15.01 12.93 12.66
N LEU A 121 15.39 12.07 13.62
CA LEU A 121 14.87 10.69 13.72
C LEU A 121 13.34 10.64 13.78
N ALA A 122 12.70 11.50 14.57
CA ALA A 122 11.24 11.54 14.68
C ALA A 122 10.60 11.92 13.34
N ALA A 123 11.10 12.98 12.70
CA ALA A 123 10.64 13.42 11.39
C ALA A 123 10.84 12.37 10.29
N ILE A 124 11.96 11.64 10.31
CA ILE A 124 12.24 10.55 9.37
C ILE A 124 11.28 9.37 9.58
N ARG A 125 10.98 9.00 10.83
CA ARG A 125 10.02 7.92 11.14
C ARG A 125 8.62 8.31 10.65
N ASP A 126 8.22 9.54 10.92
CA ASP A 126 6.93 10.09 10.50
C ASP A 126 6.81 10.15 8.98
N ARG A 127 7.86 10.63 8.30
CA ARG A 127 7.94 10.66 6.84
C ARG A 127 7.91 9.27 6.23
N THR A 128 8.69 8.32 6.77
CA THR A 128 8.73 6.93 6.29
C THR A 128 7.37 6.25 6.48
N PHE A 129 6.70 6.48 7.62
CA PHE A 129 5.37 5.95 7.88
C PHE A 129 4.31 6.58 6.98
N GLY A 130 4.32 7.91 6.82
CA GLY A 130 3.41 8.64 5.93
C GLY A 130 3.57 8.24 4.46
N ALA A 131 4.81 8.08 4.00
CA ALA A 131 5.12 7.62 2.66
C ALA A 131 4.62 6.19 2.37
N SER A 132 4.32 5.40 3.40
CA SER A 132 3.77 4.05 3.22
C SER A 132 2.26 4.04 2.90
N TYR A 133 1.52 5.15 2.99
CA TYR A 133 0.08 5.18 2.70
C TYR A 133 -0.22 5.25 1.21
N LYS A 134 -1.23 4.48 0.78
CA LYS A 134 -1.80 4.60 -0.56
C LYS A 134 -2.51 5.96 -0.64
N GLY A 135 -2.29 6.72 -1.71
CA GLY A 135 -2.90 8.03 -1.91
C GLY A 135 -4.41 7.96 -2.16
N VAL A 136 -4.84 6.92 -2.88
CA VAL A 136 -6.26 6.64 -3.18
C VAL A 136 -6.67 5.33 -2.52
N THR A 137 -7.54 5.43 -1.50
CA THR A 137 -8.12 4.32 -0.74
C THR A 137 -9.48 4.73 -0.16
N ASP A 138 -10.18 3.81 0.52
CA ASP A 138 -11.44 4.11 1.21
C ASP A 138 -11.28 5.15 2.33
N PHE A 139 -12.39 5.80 2.69
CA PHE A 139 -12.42 6.89 3.67
C PHE A 139 -11.85 6.48 5.04
N ILE A 140 -12.20 5.30 5.54
CA ILE A 140 -11.75 4.81 6.84
C ILE A 140 -10.23 4.63 6.85
N THR A 141 -9.69 3.93 5.85
CA THR A 141 -8.23 3.73 5.74
C THR A 141 -7.47 5.03 5.58
N LYS A 142 -8.06 6.03 4.91
CA LYS A 142 -7.42 7.31 4.67
C LYS A 142 -7.44 8.25 5.87
N HIS A 143 -8.52 8.27 6.64
CA HIS A 143 -8.75 9.31 7.66
C HIS A 143 -8.80 8.78 9.10
N VAL A 144 -9.20 7.52 9.31
CA VAL A 144 -9.38 6.94 10.65
C VAL A 144 -8.17 6.13 11.08
N TRP A 145 -7.68 5.24 10.21
CA TRP A 145 -6.58 4.34 10.54
C TRP A 145 -5.18 4.94 10.69
N PRO A 146 -4.78 6.08 10.07
CA PRO A 146 -3.38 6.49 10.12
C PRO A 146 -2.81 6.77 11.52
N PRO A 147 -3.48 7.53 12.40
CA PRO A 147 -2.96 7.78 13.75
C PRO A 147 -2.82 6.50 14.61
N PRO A 148 -3.85 5.64 14.77
CA PRO A 148 -3.74 4.44 15.60
C PRO A 148 -2.78 3.41 14.99
N ALA A 149 -2.77 3.26 13.66
CA ALA A 149 -1.85 2.32 13.00
C ALA A 149 -0.39 2.74 13.23
N LYS A 150 -0.09 4.04 13.26
CA LYS A 150 1.26 4.54 13.56
C LYS A 150 1.75 4.07 14.92
N LEU A 151 0.90 4.22 15.92
CA LEU A 151 1.21 3.88 17.31
C LEU A 151 1.41 2.37 17.48
N VAL A 152 0.48 1.57 16.94
CA VAL A 152 0.53 0.11 17.04
C VAL A 152 1.66 -0.48 16.20
N THR A 153 1.87 -0.03 14.96
CA THR A 153 3.03 -0.45 14.14
C THR A 153 4.35 -0.12 14.85
N GLY A 154 4.45 1.06 15.47
CA GLY A 154 5.62 1.46 16.25
C GLY A 154 5.88 0.53 17.43
N TRP A 155 4.83 0.20 18.19
CA TRP A 155 4.90 -0.74 19.30
C TRP A 155 5.30 -2.15 18.84
N CYS A 156 4.63 -2.71 17.81
CA CYS A 156 4.97 -4.02 17.25
C CYS A 156 6.43 -4.09 16.82
N ALA A 157 6.92 -3.05 16.13
CA ALA A 157 8.32 -2.97 15.70
C ALA A 157 9.29 -2.93 16.90
N SER A 158 8.94 -2.26 18.00
CA SER A 158 9.78 -2.24 19.21
C SER A 158 9.72 -3.55 20.00
N ALA A 159 8.58 -4.24 19.99
CA ALA A 159 8.36 -5.50 20.69
C ALA A 159 8.90 -6.73 19.92
N GLY A 160 9.47 -6.54 18.73
CA GLY A 160 9.96 -7.63 17.89
C GLY A 160 8.85 -8.50 17.28
N ILE A 161 7.61 -8.02 17.28
CA ILE A 161 6.48 -8.70 16.64
C ILE A 161 6.69 -8.66 15.12
N THR A 162 6.53 -9.81 14.48
CA THR A 162 6.70 -9.94 13.03
C THR A 162 5.40 -9.63 12.28
N PRO A 163 5.45 -9.14 11.02
CA PRO A 163 4.25 -8.96 10.21
C PRO A 163 3.40 -10.23 10.11
N ASN A 164 4.03 -11.39 9.91
CA ASN A 164 3.33 -12.67 9.81
C ASN A 164 2.51 -13.03 11.05
N GLN A 165 2.98 -12.67 12.26
CA GLN A 165 2.21 -12.87 13.48
C GLN A 165 0.94 -12.01 13.51
N VAL A 166 1.05 -10.76 13.04
CA VAL A 166 -0.09 -9.85 12.94
C VAL A 166 -1.08 -10.34 11.88
N THR A 167 -0.59 -10.80 10.72
CA THR A 167 -1.42 -11.40 9.66
C THR A 167 -2.13 -12.67 10.14
N LEU A 168 -1.47 -13.53 10.92
CA LEU A 168 -2.11 -14.74 11.48
C LEU A 168 -3.22 -14.38 12.48
N LEU A 169 -3.01 -13.36 13.31
CA LEU A 169 -4.05 -12.86 14.21
C LEU A 169 -5.22 -12.25 13.42
N SER A 170 -4.92 -11.49 12.37
CA SER A 170 -5.92 -10.95 11.43
C SER A 170 -6.77 -12.08 10.83
N LEU A 171 -6.15 -13.15 10.36
CA LEU A 171 -6.83 -14.34 9.83
C LEU A 171 -7.74 -15.02 10.88
N ALA A 172 -7.29 -15.15 12.14
CA ALA A 172 -8.13 -15.69 13.20
C ALA A 172 -9.40 -14.84 13.40
N LEU A 173 -9.28 -13.51 13.30
CA LEU A 173 -10.42 -12.60 13.36
C LEU A 173 -11.31 -12.67 12.12
N VAL A 174 -10.78 -13.00 10.94
CA VAL A 174 -11.59 -13.30 9.74
C VAL A 174 -12.55 -14.46 10.03
N ILE A 175 -12.02 -15.57 10.55
CA ILE A 175 -12.78 -16.78 10.87
C ILE A 175 -13.79 -16.50 11.99
N LEU A 176 -13.36 -15.80 13.04
CA LEU A 176 -14.23 -15.43 14.15
C LEU A 176 -15.39 -14.54 13.68
N SER A 177 -15.13 -13.53 12.86
CA SER A 177 -16.17 -12.64 12.35
C SER A 177 -17.17 -13.38 11.47
N PHE A 178 -16.69 -14.29 10.61
CA PHE A 178 -17.55 -15.16 9.82
C PHE A 178 -18.49 -15.99 10.72
N TRP A 179 -17.92 -16.67 11.73
CA TRP A 179 -18.71 -17.48 12.66
C TRP A 179 -19.72 -16.64 13.44
N LEU A 180 -19.34 -15.47 13.92
CA LEU A 180 -20.23 -14.56 14.65
C LEU A 180 -21.37 -14.04 13.77
N PHE A 181 -21.07 -13.62 12.53
CA PHE A 181 -22.11 -13.21 11.57
C PHE A 181 -23.06 -14.33 11.23
N TRP A 182 -22.55 -15.54 11.02
CA TRP A 182 -23.35 -16.72 10.71
C TRP A 182 -24.39 -17.05 11.80
N HIS A 183 -24.04 -16.83 13.08
CA HIS A 183 -24.91 -17.10 14.22
C HIS A 183 -25.72 -15.89 14.68
N GLY A 184 -25.68 -14.77 13.94
CA GLY A 184 -26.45 -13.55 14.24
C GLY A 184 -25.85 -12.66 15.33
N TYR A 185 -24.63 -12.94 15.81
CA TYR A 185 -23.90 -12.09 16.77
C TYR A 185 -23.26 -10.87 16.10
N PHE A 186 -24.07 -10.05 15.43
CA PHE A 186 -23.60 -8.97 14.55
C PHE A 186 -22.71 -7.94 15.25
N GLY A 187 -23.04 -7.51 16.48
CA GLY A 187 -22.23 -6.52 17.21
C GLY A 187 -20.81 -7.01 17.50
N LEU A 188 -20.67 -8.22 18.04
CA LEU A 188 -19.36 -8.84 18.30
C LEU A 188 -18.64 -9.17 16.98
N GLY A 189 -19.39 -9.62 15.97
CA GLY A 189 -18.84 -9.88 14.64
C GLY A 189 -18.25 -8.62 14.01
N LEU A 190 -18.93 -7.47 14.14
CA LEU A 190 -18.44 -6.17 13.68
C LEU A 190 -17.21 -5.71 14.45
N LEU A 191 -17.18 -5.90 15.77
CA LEU A 191 -15.99 -5.59 16.58
C LEU A 191 -14.77 -6.41 16.11
N SER A 192 -14.95 -7.72 15.94
CA SER A 192 -13.92 -8.61 15.41
C SER A 192 -13.50 -8.21 13.99
N ALA A 193 -14.46 -7.87 13.12
CA ALA A 193 -14.21 -7.45 11.75
C ALA A 193 -13.42 -6.14 11.68
N TRP A 194 -13.79 -5.14 12.47
CA TRP A 194 -13.05 -3.87 12.53
C TRP A 194 -11.64 -4.05 13.07
N MET A 195 -11.47 -4.88 14.11
CA MET A 195 -10.15 -5.21 14.65
C MET A 195 -9.29 -5.91 13.60
N MET A 196 -9.86 -6.83 12.82
CA MET A 196 -9.19 -7.45 11.68
C MET A 196 -8.74 -6.39 10.67
N THR A 197 -9.64 -5.52 10.19
CA THR A 197 -9.29 -4.50 9.18
C THR A 197 -8.20 -3.53 9.65
N PHE A 198 -8.13 -3.29 10.95
CA PHE A 198 -7.09 -2.50 11.56
C PHE A 198 -5.74 -3.24 11.57
N LEU A 199 -5.72 -4.52 11.93
CA LEU A 199 -4.50 -5.34 11.94
C LEU A 199 -3.94 -5.58 10.54
N ASP A 200 -4.78 -5.76 9.54
CA ASP A 200 -4.45 -5.77 8.09
C ASP A 200 -3.85 -4.42 7.61
N THR A 201 -4.16 -3.32 8.31
CA THR A 201 -3.42 -2.08 8.09
C THR A 201 -2.07 -2.14 8.79
N VAL A 202 -1.98 -2.69 10.00
CA VAL A 202 -0.75 -2.72 10.80
C VAL A 202 0.32 -3.62 10.20
N ASP A 203 -0.01 -4.82 9.71
CA ASP A 203 0.97 -5.78 9.18
C ASP A 203 1.65 -5.30 7.90
N GLY A 204 0.89 -4.74 6.95
CA GLY A 204 1.43 -4.17 5.72
C GLY A 204 2.33 -2.96 5.99
N LYS A 205 2.03 -2.19 7.04
CA LYS A 205 2.87 -1.07 7.50
C LYS A 205 4.11 -1.57 8.22
N LEU A 206 3.96 -2.57 9.08
CA LEU A 206 5.04 -3.20 9.80
C LEU A 206 6.05 -3.80 8.81
N ALA A 207 5.58 -4.57 7.83
CA ALA A 207 6.43 -5.14 6.77
C ALA A 207 7.21 -4.07 5.99
N ARG A 208 6.58 -2.91 5.69
CA ARG A 208 7.24 -1.77 5.04
C ARG A 208 8.30 -1.13 5.93
N VAL A 209 8.01 -0.94 7.21
CA VAL A 209 8.93 -0.30 8.17
C VAL A 209 10.10 -1.22 8.51
N THR A 210 9.86 -2.53 8.65
CA THR A 210 10.89 -3.51 8.98
C THR A 210 11.61 -4.08 7.76
N MET A 211 11.12 -3.83 6.54
CA MET A 211 11.63 -4.40 5.30
C MET A 211 11.64 -5.95 5.28
N THR A 212 10.74 -6.59 6.04
CA THR A 212 10.62 -8.05 6.13
C THR A 212 9.49 -8.57 5.24
N PHE A 213 9.59 -8.30 3.94
CA PHE A 213 8.62 -8.81 2.97
C PHE A 213 8.95 -10.25 2.61
N SER A 214 7.98 -11.15 2.73
CA SER A 214 8.07 -12.49 2.15
C SER A 214 7.05 -12.63 1.02
N LYS A 215 7.46 -13.21 -0.12
CA LYS A 215 6.54 -13.43 -1.26
C LYS A 215 5.37 -14.34 -0.87
N ALA A 216 5.62 -15.31 0.00
CA ALA A 216 4.60 -16.23 0.50
C ALA A 216 3.59 -15.51 1.42
N GLY A 217 4.07 -14.65 2.32
CA GLY A 217 3.19 -13.84 3.17
C GLY A 217 2.34 -12.86 2.36
N ASP A 218 2.92 -12.16 1.39
CA ASP A 218 2.20 -11.23 0.50
C ASP A 218 1.12 -11.95 -0.34
N ALA A 219 1.41 -13.16 -0.82
CA ALA A 219 0.43 -13.96 -1.57
C ALA A 219 -0.72 -14.48 -0.69
N LEU A 220 -0.40 -14.93 0.53
CA LEU A 220 -1.40 -15.42 1.49
C LEU A 220 -2.32 -14.28 1.92
N ASP A 221 -1.74 -13.15 2.30
CA ASP A 221 -2.44 -11.94 2.73
C ASP A 221 -3.37 -11.43 1.63
N HIS A 222 -2.82 -11.22 0.42
CA HIS A 222 -3.58 -10.76 -0.73
C HIS A 222 -4.71 -11.72 -1.13
N GLY A 223 -4.49 -13.03 -1.02
CA GLY A 223 -5.48 -14.05 -1.32
C GLY A 223 -6.65 -14.03 -0.34
N ILE A 224 -6.37 -14.00 0.96
CA ILE A 224 -7.40 -13.96 2.02
C ILE A 224 -8.20 -12.67 1.92
N ASP A 225 -7.54 -11.54 1.69
CA ASP A 225 -8.19 -10.24 1.56
C ASP A 225 -9.15 -10.14 0.39
N LEU A 226 -8.81 -10.82 -0.71
CA LEU A 226 -9.66 -10.89 -1.89
C LEU A 226 -10.90 -11.78 -1.65
N VAL A 227 -10.74 -12.85 -0.88
CA VAL A 227 -11.71 -13.94 -0.81
C VAL A 227 -12.69 -13.80 0.36
N HIS A 228 -12.27 -13.31 1.52
CA HIS A 228 -13.14 -13.29 2.71
C HIS A 228 -14.38 -12.37 2.63
N PRO A 229 -14.40 -11.20 1.96
CA PRO A 229 -15.54 -10.30 2.05
C PRO A 229 -16.86 -10.93 1.56
N PRO A 230 -16.90 -11.64 0.42
CA PRO A 230 -18.05 -12.45 0.02
C PRO A 230 -18.58 -13.40 1.10
N PHE A 231 -17.69 -14.11 1.82
CA PHE A 231 -18.10 -15.05 2.86
C PHE A 231 -18.70 -14.33 4.06
N TRP A 232 -18.17 -13.17 4.45
CA TRP A 232 -18.76 -12.36 5.50
C TRP A 232 -20.17 -11.86 5.15
N TRP A 233 -20.37 -11.39 3.91
CA TRP A 233 -21.68 -10.92 3.47
C TRP A 233 -22.70 -12.05 3.39
N TRP A 234 -22.27 -13.21 2.91
CA TRP A 234 -23.11 -14.40 2.90
C TRP A 234 -23.46 -14.86 4.32
N ALA A 235 -22.46 -14.96 5.22
CA ALA A 235 -22.67 -15.32 6.62
C ALA A 235 -23.62 -14.34 7.33
N TRP A 236 -23.49 -13.04 7.04
CA TRP A 236 -24.38 -12.03 7.58
C TRP A 236 -25.83 -12.28 7.18
N ILE A 237 -26.09 -12.55 5.90
CA ILE A 237 -27.43 -12.88 5.39
C ILE A 237 -27.97 -14.15 6.06
N VAL A 238 -27.12 -15.17 6.23
CA VAL A 238 -27.48 -16.45 6.88
C VAL A 238 -27.82 -16.27 8.36
N GLY A 239 -27.15 -15.35 9.07
CA GLY A 239 -27.40 -15.10 10.49
C GLY A 239 -28.62 -14.25 10.81
N LEU A 240 -29.19 -13.53 9.82
CA LEU A 240 -30.33 -12.63 10.03
C LEU A 240 -31.59 -13.32 10.60
N PRO A 241 -31.98 -14.54 10.17
CA PRO A 241 -33.07 -15.29 10.79
C PRO A 241 -32.86 -15.60 12.28
N ALA A 242 -31.61 -15.79 12.73
CA ALA A 242 -31.32 -16.11 14.13
C ALA A 242 -31.68 -14.97 15.10
N VAL A 243 -31.79 -13.74 14.60
CA VAL A 243 -32.24 -12.57 15.37
C VAL A 243 -33.67 -12.13 15.01
N GLY A 244 -34.42 -12.98 14.31
CA GLY A 244 -35.81 -12.69 13.93
C GLY A 244 -35.97 -11.66 12.80
N LEU A 245 -34.92 -11.40 12.00
CA LEU A 245 -34.92 -10.39 10.94
C LEU A 245 -34.62 -10.98 9.55
N PRO A 246 -35.30 -12.05 9.10
CA PRO A 246 -35.02 -12.65 7.80
C PRO A 246 -35.29 -11.67 6.65
N LEU A 247 -34.48 -11.74 5.60
CA LEU A 247 -34.73 -11.01 4.36
C LEU A 247 -35.83 -11.71 3.55
N ALA A 248 -36.65 -10.94 2.82
CA ALA A 248 -37.66 -11.49 1.92
C ALA A 248 -37.06 -12.29 0.75
N HIS A 249 -35.91 -11.84 0.23
CA HIS A 249 -35.23 -12.44 -0.93
C HIS A 249 -33.74 -12.66 -0.67
N PRO A 250 -33.35 -13.55 0.28
CA PRO A 250 -31.96 -13.69 0.71
C PRO A 250 -31.02 -14.16 -0.42
N GLY A 251 -31.52 -15.01 -1.32
CA GLY A 251 -30.76 -15.47 -2.49
C GLY A 251 -30.43 -14.34 -3.47
N LEU A 252 -31.40 -13.47 -3.78
CA LEU A 252 -31.18 -12.31 -4.65
C LEU A 252 -30.21 -11.32 -4.02
N VAL A 253 -30.37 -11.02 -2.72
CA VAL A 253 -29.47 -10.11 -1.99
C VAL A 253 -28.06 -10.67 -1.97
N THR A 254 -27.90 -11.98 -1.73
CA THR A 254 -26.60 -12.66 -1.79
C THR A 254 -25.98 -12.54 -3.19
N ALA A 255 -26.76 -12.81 -4.25
CA ALA A 255 -26.29 -12.71 -5.63
C ALA A 255 -25.83 -11.27 -5.98
N VAL A 256 -26.56 -10.26 -5.54
CA VAL A 256 -26.18 -8.85 -5.77
C VAL A 256 -24.91 -8.49 -5.02
N VAL A 257 -24.80 -8.83 -3.73
CA VAL A 257 -23.64 -8.42 -2.91
C VAL A 257 -22.37 -9.21 -3.27
N VAL A 258 -22.49 -10.54 -3.39
CA VAL A 258 -21.34 -11.41 -3.71
C VAL A 258 -21.01 -11.33 -5.20
N GLY A 259 -22.00 -11.48 -6.07
CA GLY A 259 -21.82 -11.38 -7.52
C GLY A 259 -21.37 -9.98 -7.93
N GLY A 260 -21.96 -8.93 -7.36
CA GLY A 260 -21.55 -7.54 -7.59
C GLY A 260 -20.13 -7.23 -7.09
N TYR A 261 -19.67 -7.87 -6.00
CA TYR A 261 -18.27 -7.78 -5.58
C TYR A 261 -17.33 -8.35 -6.65
N VAL A 262 -17.62 -9.56 -7.15
CA VAL A 262 -16.82 -10.20 -8.20
C VAL A 262 -16.86 -9.38 -9.49
N ALA A 263 -18.05 -8.93 -9.91
CA ALA A 263 -18.24 -8.12 -11.10
C ALA A 263 -17.42 -6.82 -11.05
N GLN A 264 -17.43 -6.11 -9.91
CA GLN A 264 -16.62 -4.90 -9.76
C GLN A 264 -15.10 -5.17 -9.76
N ARG A 265 -14.64 -6.34 -9.28
CA ARG A 265 -13.23 -6.73 -9.45
C ARG A 265 -12.89 -6.99 -10.91
N ILE A 266 -13.81 -7.60 -11.66
CA ILE A 266 -13.66 -7.80 -13.11
C ILE A 266 -13.61 -6.45 -13.82
N GLU A 267 -14.49 -5.50 -13.49
CA GLU A 267 -14.49 -4.14 -14.06
C GLU A 267 -13.14 -3.42 -13.87
N GLU A 268 -12.58 -3.49 -12.66
CA GLU A 268 -11.26 -2.95 -12.37
C GLU A 268 -10.16 -3.61 -13.22
N GLY A 269 -10.20 -4.94 -13.36
CA GLY A 269 -9.25 -5.70 -14.18
C GLY A 269 -9.38 -5.40 -15.67
N VAL A 270 -10.61 -5.28 -16.17
CA VAL A 270 -10.92 -4.87 -17.55
C VAL A 270 -10.38 -3.47 -17.82
N PHE A 271 -10.60 -2.52 -16.91
CA PHE A 271 -10.12 -1.15 -17.07
C PHE A 271 -8.58 -1.10 -17.14
N ILE A 272 -7.89 -1.82 -16.25
CA ILE A 272 -6.42 -1.91 -16.28
C ILE A 272 -5.95 -2.52 -17.61
N LYS A 273 -6.55 -3.64 -18.03
CA LYS A 273 -6.15 -4.34 -19.26
C LYS A 273 -6.40 -3.50 -20.52
N ALA A 274 -7.51 -2.76 -20.55
CA ALA A 274 -7.90 -1.96 -21.70
C ALA A 274 -7.13 -0.63 -21.79
N PHE A 275 -6.79 -0.01 -20.66
CA PHE A 275 -6.30 1.38 -20.63
C PHE A 275 -4.93 1.57 -19.99
N GLY A 276 -4.34 0.54 -19.39
CA GLY A 276 -2.99 0.60 -18.81
C GLY A 276 -2.87 1.43 -17.53
N ILE A 277 -3.97 1.98 -17.02
CA ILE A 277 -4.04 2.70 -15.75
C ILE A 277 -5.16 2.10 -14.89
N GLU A 278 -5.10 2.30 -13.58
CA GLU A 278 -6.19 1.88 -12.71
C GLU A 278 -7.39 2.83 -12.80
N MET A 279 -8.60 2.28 -12.77
CA MET A 279 -9.87 3.02 -12.84
C MET A 279 -9.95 4.18 -11.83
N HIS A 280 -9.53 3.92 -10.59
CA HIS A 280 -9.68 4.84 -9.46
C HIS A 280 -8.71 6.03 -9.47
N ILE A 281 -7.75 6.07 -10.41
CA ILE A 281 -6.80 7.18 -10.55
C ILE A 281 -6.96 7.91 -11.89
N TRP A 282 -8.00 7.61 -12.67
CA TRP A 282 -8.20 8.23 -13.96
C TRP A 282 -8.55 9.72 -13.82
N ARG A 283 -9.59 10.07 -13.05
CA ARG A 283 -10.02 11.46 -12.78
C ARG A 283 -10.17 11.73 -11.27
N PRO A 284 -10.20 13.01 -10.82
CA PRO A 284 -10.41 13.35 -9.42
C PRO A 284 -11.68 12.73 -8.83
N PHE A 285 -12.76 12.68 -9.63
CA PHE A 285 -14.01 12.01 -9.25
C PHE A 285 -13.79 10.52 -8.95
N ASP A 286 -13.04 9.80 -9.79
CA ASP A 286 -12.84 8.36 -9.62
C ASP A 286 -12.05 8.06 -8.33
N SER A 287 -11.11 8.95 -7.97
CA SER A 287 -10.37 8.87 -6.71
C SER A 287 -11.22 9.18 -5.48
N TRP A 288 -12.12 10.16 -5.57
CA TRP A 288 -13.09 10.43 -4.51
C TRP A 288 -14.09 9.27 -4.36
N PHE A 289 -14.60 8.77 -5.49
CA PHE A 289 -15.58 7.68 -5.51
C PHE A 289 -15.00 6.41 -4.90
N ARG A 290 -13.71 6.12 -5.14
CA ARG A 290 -13.00 5.02 -4.48
C ARG A 290 -13.04 5.08 -2.95
N GLY A 291 -13.24 6.27 -2.38
CA GLY A 291 -13.46 6.52 -0.96
C GLY A 291 -14.71 5.84 -0.40
N ILE A 292 -15.75 5.72 -1.23
CA ILE A 292 -17.10 5.28 -0.84
C ILE A 292 -17.58 4.03 -1.60
N THR A 293 -16.91 3.62 -2.67
CA THR A 293 -17.24 2.41 -3.46
C THR A 293 -17.52 1.20 -2.58
N ALA A 294 -18.50 0.37 -2.96
CA ALA A 294 -18.88 -0.88 -2.30
C ALA A 294 -17.68 -1.84 -2.15
N ARG A 295 -17.00 -1.74 -1.00
CA ARG A 295 -15.84 -2.53 -0.59
C ARG A 295 -15.96 -2.83 0.90
N ARG A 296 -15.04 -3.65 1.42
CA ARG A 296 -14.99 -4.10 2.82
C ARG A 296 -15.32 -2.98 3.82
N ASN A 297 -14.49 -1.94 3.92
CA ASN A 297 -14.66 -0.91 4.97
C ASN A 297 -15.93 -0.05 4.78
N PRO A 298 -16.27 0.46 3.59
CA PRO A 298 -17.54 1.17 3.39
C PRO A 298 -18.77 0.30 3.72
N ASN A 299 -18.76 -0.98 3.33
CA ASN A 299 -19.84 -1.90 3.65
C ASN A 299 -19.92 -2.17 5.16
N LEU A 300 -18.78 -2.41 5.83
CA LEU A 300 -18.74 -2.55 7.28
C LEU A 300 -19.27 -1.32 8.00
N LEU A 301 -19.00 -0.11 7.49
CA LEU A 301 -19.52 1.13 8.07
C LEU A 301 -21.05 1.18 7.99
N ILE A 302 -21.61 0.89 6.81
CA ILE A 302 -23.07 0.81 6.63
C ILE A 302 -23.66 -0.22 7.61
N LEU A 303 -23.09 -1.41 7.65
CA LEU A 303 -23.57 -2.49 8.53
C LEU A 303 -23.44 -2.11 10.00
N THR A 304 -22.36 -1.44 10.39
CA THR A 304 -22.16 -0.97 11.77
C THR A 304 -23.25 -0.01 12.20
N VAL A 305 -23.48 1.05 11.41
CA VAL A 305 -24.50 2.05 11.73
C VAL A 305 -25.87 1.39 11.85
N LEU A 306 -26.23 0.54 10.88
CA LEU A 306 -27.56 -0.07 10.84
C LEU A 306 -27.75 -1.14 11.93
N THR A 307 -26.71 -1.89 12.30
CA THR A 307 -26.75 -2.79 13.46
C THR A 307 -26.92 -2.04 14.78
N LEU A 308 -26.30 -0.86 14.95
CA LEU A 308 -26.44 -0.06 16.17
C LEU A 308 -27.87 0.47 16.37
N VAL A 309 -28.63 0.71 15.30
CA VAL A 309 -30.06 1.04 15.35
C VAL A 309 -30.96 -0.20 15.40
N GLY A 310 -30.39 -1.40 15.59
CA GLY A 310 -31.12 -2.65 15.70
C GLY A 310 -31.65 -3.21 14.38
N ARG A 311 -31.18 -2.71 13.23
CA ARG A 311 -31.63 -3.09 11.88
C ARG A 311 -30.49 -3.63 11.00
N PRO A 312 -29.83 -4.74 11.38
CA PRO A 312 -28.80 -5.38 10.57
C PRO A 312 -29.31 -5.84 9.19
N ASP A 313 -30.62 -6.08 9.05
CA ASP A 313 -31.30 -6.43 7.80
C ASP A 313 -31.31 -5.26 6.81
N TRP A 314 -31.66 -4.06 7.27
CA TRP A 314 -31.60 -2.84 6.48
C TRP A 314 -30.19 -2.49 6.06
N GLY A 315 -29.21 -2.73 6.93
CA GLY A 315 -27.79 -2.60 6.59
C GLY A 315 -27.42 -3.43 5.37
N MET A 316 -27.82 -4.70 5.34
CA MET A 316 -27.51 -5.58 4.21
C MET A 316 -28.25 -5.19 2.92
N LEU A 317 -29.52 -4.77 3.01
CA LEU A 317 -30.26 -4.26 1.85
C LEU A 317 -29.61 -3.00 1.27
N LEU A 318 -29.15 -2.09 2.13
CA LEU A 318 -28.45 -0.88 1.70
C LEU A 318 -27.10 -1.21 1.06
N VAL A 319 -26.34 -2.18 1.61
CA VAL A 319 -25.11 -2.68 0.98
C VAL A 319 -25.39 -3.27 -0.40
N ALA A 320 -26.48 -4.02 -0.58
CA ALA A 320 -26.87 -4.57 -1.88
C ALA A 320 -27.20 -3.45 -2.89
N ALA A 321 -28.03 -2.49 -2.50
CA ALA A 321 -28.37 -1.34 -3.34
C ALA A 321 -27.13 -0.52 -3.72
N TRP A 322 -26.25 -0.27 -2.74
CA TRP A 322 -25.00 0.45 -2.95
C TRP A 322 -24.04 -0.31 -3.88
N THR A 323 -23.98 -1.63 -3.75
CA THR A 323 -23.18 -2.51 -4.63
C THR A 323 -23.65 -2.43 -6.08
N ALA A 324 -24.97 -2.47 -6.32
CA ALA A 324 -25.54 -2.30 -7.65
C ALA A 324 -25.26 -0.90 -8.23
N LEU A 325 -25.40 0.15 -7.42
CA LEU A 325 -25.10 1.51 -7.86
C LEU A 325 -23.61 1.69 -8.21
N CYS A 326 -22.70 1.16 -7.39
CA CYS A 326 -21.27 1.22 -7.66
C CYS A 326 -20.87 0.51 -8.95
N PHE A 327 -21.47 -0.66 -9.20
CA PHE A 327 -21.30 -1.37 -10.47
C PHE A 327 -21.71 -0.49 -11.66
N LEU A 328 -22.88 0.15 -11.62
CA LEU A 328 -23.32 1.05 -12.70
C LEU A 328 -22.37 2.24 -12.91
N VAL A 329 -21.84 2.82 -11.84
CA VAL A 329 -20.85 3.91 -11.92
C VAL A 329 -19.56 3.43 -12.59
N HIS A 330 -19.04 2.26 -12.21
CA HIS A 330 -17.83 1.69 -12.82
C HIS A 330 -18.04 1.32 -14.30
N LEU A 331 -19.19 0.75 -14.65
CA LEU A 331 -19.55 0.50 -16.04
C LEU A 331 -19.56 1.80 -16.86
N ALA A 332 -20.15 2.86 -16.31
CA ALA A 332 -20.13 4.18 -16.95
C ALA A 332 -18.70 4.72 -17.10
N GLN A 333 -17.82 4.53 -16.11
CA GLN A 333 -16.41 4.91 -16.20
C GLN A 333 -15.68 4.14 -17.32
N ILE A 334 -15.92 2.84 -17.48
CA ILE A 334 -15.33 2.04 -18.57
C ILE A 334 -15.79 2.58 -19.93
N VAL A 335 -17.08 2.85 -20.10
CA VAL A 335 -17.63 3.39 -21.36
C VAL A 335 -17.07 4.77 -21.66
N GLN A 336 -16.99 5.64 -20.65
CA GLN A 336 -16.41 6.98 -20.80
C GLN A 336 -14.92 6.90 -21.18
N ALA A 337 -14.16 6.00 -20.56
CA ALA A 337 -12.75 5.78 -20.88
C ALA A 337 -12.56 5.30 -22.31
N ALA A 338 -13.37 4.35 -22.76
CA ALA A 338 -13.37 3.84 -24.15
C ALA A 338 -13.74 4.93 -25.18
N SER A 339 -14.59 5.88 -24.81
CA SER A 339 -14.90 7.03 -25.67
C SER A 339 -13.76 8.04 -25.70
N ALA A 340 -13.16 8.33 -24.54
CA ALA A 340 -12.04 9.25 -24.41
C ALA A 340 -10.79 8.78 -25.16
N THR A 341 -10.53 7.46 -25.23
CA THR A 341 -9.37 6.93 -25.96
C THR A 341 -9.41 7.20 -27.46
N ARG A 342 -10.57 7.54 -28.02
CA ARG A 342 -10.69 7.99 -29.42
C ARG A 342 -9.96 9.30 -29.69
N GLN A 343 -9.70 10.09 -28.65
CA GLN A 343 -8.98 11.38 -28.73
C GLN A 343 -7.50 11.26 -28.33
N GLY A 344 -7.04 10.06 -27.93
CA GLY A 344 -5.68 9.81 -27.46
C GLY A 344 -5.65 8.96 -26.19
N PRO A 345 -4.48 8.43 -25.79
CA PRO A 345 -4.38 7.58 -24.61
C PRO A 345 -4.75 8.33 -23.33
N ILE A 346 -5.62 7.73 -22.51
CA ILE A 346 -5.97 8.31 -21.20
C ILE A 346 -4.80 8.19 -20.22
N ARG A 347 -4.70 9.17 -19.32
CA ARG A 347 -3.65 9.24 -18.30
C ARG A 347 -4.27 9.47 -16.93
N SER A 348 -3.53 9.12 -15.88
CA SER A 348 -3.94 9.39 -14.51
C SER A 348 -3.91 10.89 -14.23
N TRP A 349 -4.94 11.43 -13.58
CA TRP A 349 -4.96 12.84 -13.16
C TRP A 349 -3.85 13.19 -12.15
N LEU A 350 -3.25 12.17 -11.51
CA LEU A 350 -2.09 12.36 -10.62
C LEU A 350 -0.78 12.62 -11.38
N GLN A 351 -0.77 12.42 -12.71
CA GLN A 351 0.36 12.70 -13.60
C GLN A 351 0.33 14.13 -14.17
N ALA A 352 -0.77 14.86 -13.98
CA ALA A 352 -0.96 16.22 -14.48
C ALA A 352 -0.16 17.27 -13.71
#